data_AF-A0A9E5NRJ9-F1
#
_entry.id   AF-A0A9E5NRJ9-F1
#
_cell.length_a   1.000
_cell.length_b   1.000
_cell.length_c   1.000
_cell.angle_alpha   90.00
_cell.angle_beta   90.00
_cell.angle_gamma   90.00
#
_symmetry.space_group_name_H-M   'P 1'
#
loop_
_entity.id
_entity.type
_entity.pdbx_description
1 polymer ?
#
loop_
_entity_poly.entity_id
_entity_poly.type
_entity_poly.pdbx_seq_one_letter_code
_entity_poly.pdbx_strand_id
1 'polypeptide(L)' 'MKSEGKCPVVHRHTAAGALSNDDWWPDQLNLKILHQHSPLSDPMGEEFNYAEEFKKLDFDALKKDLHALMTDSQDW' A
#
# COMPACT_ATOMS: atom_id res chain seq x y z
N MET A 1 25.60 -10.78 -13.67
CA MET A 1 24.84 -10.14 -12.58
C MET A 1 23.52 -9.67 -13.16
N LYS A 2 22.41 -10.33 -12.82
CA LYS A 2 21.10 -10.07 -13.43
C LYS A 2 20.59 -8.68 -13.03
N SER A 3 20.20 -7.89 -14.03
CA SER A 3 19.69 -6.52 -13.93
C SER A 3 18.16 -6.46 -13.69
N GLU A 4 17.57 -7.52 -13.13
CA GLU A 4 16.11 -7.60 -12.96
C GLU A 4 15.70 -6.72 -11.76
N GLY A 5 14.88 -5.69 -12.00
CA GLY A 5 14.27 -4.84 -10.97
C GLY A 5 15.05 -3.60 -10.50
N LYS A 6 16.24 -3.30 -11.05
CA LYS A 6 16.99 -2.08 -10.68
C LYS A 6 16.60 -0.88 -11.53
N CYS A 7 16.45 0.29 -10.89
CA CYS A 7 16.27 1.55 -11.61
C CYS A 7 17.52 1.84 -12.49
N PRO A 8 17.36 2.12 -13.80
CA PRO A 8 18.48 2.34 -14.71
C PRO A 8 19.27 3.61 -14.40
N VAL A 9 18.66 4.57 -13.69
CA VAL A 9 19.32 5.78 -13.19
C VAL A 9 19.42 5.68 -11.67
N VAL A 10 20.64 5.50 -11.17
CA VAL A 10 20.86 5.27 -9.74
C VAL A 10 20.81 6.61 -8.98
N HIS A 11 19.66 6.93 -8.40
CA HIS A 11 19.47 8.11 -7.56
C HIS A 11 19.86 7.80 -6.10
N ARG A 12 21.11 8.10 -5.70
CA ARG A 12 21.63 7.85 -4.33
C ARG A 12 21.66 9.06 -3.39
N HIS A 13 20.94 10.13 -3.73
CA HIS A 13 20.96 11.38 -2.96
C HIS A 13 20.00 11.38 -1.76
N THR A 14 19.21 10.31 -1.59
CA THR A 14 18.27 10.12 -0.48
C THR A 14 18.58 8.85 0.30
N ALA A 15 18.11 8.78 1.55
CA ALA A 15 18.26 7.58 2.39
C ALA A 15 17.64 6.32 1.74
N ALA A 16 16.56 6.47 0.98
CA ALA A 16 15.91 5.37 0.26
C ALA A 16 16.75 4.81 -0.91
N GLY A 17 17.72 5.57 -1.43
CA GLY A 17 18.62 5.14 -2.50
C GLY A 17 19.99 4.63 -2.01
N ALA A 18 20.21 4.63 -0.69
CA ALA A 18 21.43 4.09 -0.08
C ALA A 18 21.43 2.55 -0.13
N LEU A 19 22.63 1.96 -0.07
CA LEU A 19 22.74 0.49 0.07
C LEU A 19 22.21 0.08 1.45
N SER A 20 21.43 -0.99 1.46
CA SER A 20 20.83 -1.59 2.65
C SER A 20 21.48 -2.92 3.01
N ASN A 21 21.15 -3.49 4.17
CA ASN A 21 21.69 -4.79 4.59
C ASN A 21 21.31 -5.91 3.60
N ASP A 22 20.13 -5.86 2.99
CA ASP A 22 19.68 -6.82 1.99
C ASP A 22 20.57 -6.81 0.73
N ASP A 23 21.16 -5.66 0.39
CA ASP A 23 22.10 -5.55 -0.74
C ASP A 23 23.44 -6.23 -0.44
N TRP A 24 23.87 -6.22 0.83
CA TRP A 24 25.15 -6.80 1.28
C TRP A 24 25.03 -8.28 1.65
N TRP A 25 23.89 -8.70 2.20
CA TRP A 25 23.62 -10.07 2.62
C TRP A 25 22.30 -10.58 2.02
N PRO A 26 22.29 -10.92 0.72
CA PRO A 26 21.05 -11.27 0.01
C PRO A 26 20.36 -12.54 0.54
N ASP A 27 21.10 -13.45 1.16
CA ASP A 27 20.58 -14.70 1.73
C ASP A 27 20.24 -14.60 3.23
N GLN A 28 20.26 -13.40 3.82
CA GLN A 28 19.90 -13.18 5.22
C GLN A 28 18.39 -13.41 5.44
N LEU A 29 18.03 -14.00 6.59
CA LEU A 29 16.64 -14.18 6.99
C LEU A 29 15.91 -12.82 7.07
N ASN A 30 14.84 -12.68 6.30
CA ASN A 30 14.06 -11.46 6.23
C ASN A 30 13.00 -11.38 7.35
N LEU A 31 13.26 -10.56 8.37
CA LEU A 31 12.32 -10.31 9.46
C LEU A 31 11.32 -9.18 9.16
N LYS A 32 11.43 -8.52 8.00
CA LYS A 32 10.59 -7.35 7.68
C LYS A 32 9.10 -7.70 7.63
N ILE A 33 8.78 -8.95 7.31
CA ILE A 33 7.41 -9.46 7.27
C ILE A 33 6.69 -9.37 8.62
N LEU A 34 7.42 -9.44 9.73
CA LEU A 34 6.83 -9.45 11.08
C LEU A 34 6.34 -8.08 11.55
N HIS A 35 6.72 -7.01 10.85
CA HIS A 35 6.29 -5.65 11.15
C HIS A 35 5.55 -4.98 9.98
N GLN A 36 5.08 -5.79 9.02
CA GLN A 36 4.13 -5.34 8.01
C GLN A 36 2.79 -5.00 8.68
N HIS A 37 2.10 -3.98 8.18
CA HIS A 37 0.80 -3.51 8.70
C HIS A 37 0.81 -3.07 10.18
N SER A 38 1.90 -2.43 10.61
CA SER A 38 1.96 -1.81 11.94
C SER A 38 0.90 -0.71 12.09
N PRO A 39 0.26 -0.55 13.26
CA PRO A 39 -0.67 0.56 13.54
C PRO A 39 -0.06 1.95 13.31
N LEU A 40 1.27 2.08 13.42
CA LEU A 40 1.98 3.33 13.15
C LEU A 40 1.88 3.79 11.68
N SER A 41 1.56 2.88 10.78
CA SER A 41 1.36 3.16 9.35
C SER A 41 -0.12 3.19 8.96
N ASP A 42 -1.03 2.93 9.91
CA ASP A 42 -2.47 2.96 9.66
C ASP A 42 -3.01 4.40 9.83
N PRO A 43 -3.53 5.04 8.77
CA PRO A 43 -4.08 6.38 8.86
C PRO A 43 -5.45 6.43 9.59
N MET A 44 -6.13 5.30 9.80
CA MET A 44 -7.47 5.26 10.38
C MET A 44 -7.48 5.42 11.91
N GLY A 45 -6.35 5.18 12.56
CA GLY A 45 -6.19 5.29 14.01
C GLY A 45 -6.66 4.06 14.79
N GLU A 46 -6.20 3.95 16.05
CA GLU A 46 -6.37 2.74 16.87
C GLU A 46 -7.82 2.42 17.25
N GLU A 47 -8.69 3.43 17.30
CA GLU A 47 -10.10 3.27 17.69
C GLU A 47 -11.02 2.90 16.52
N PHE A 48 -10.51 2.90 15.28
CA PHE A 48 -11.33 2.65 14.11
C PHE A 48 -11.72 1.17 13.98
N ASN A 49 -13.03 0.92 13.86
CA ASN A 49 -13.57 -0.43 13.63
C ASN A 49 -14.35 -0.50 12.32
N TYR A 50 -13.70 -1.07 11.29
CA TYR A 50 -14.30 -1.21 9.96
C TYR A 50 -15.62 -1.98 9.97
N ALA A 51 -15.74 -3.05 10.78
CA ALA A 51 -16.95 -3.86 10.81
C ALA A 51 -18.15 -3.10 11.39
N GLU A 52 -17.93 -2.24 12.39
CA GLU A 52 -18.97 -1.40 12.97
C GLU A 52 -19.38 -0.26 12.02
N GLU A 53 -18.42 0.39 11.37
CA GLU A 53 -18.72 1.45 10.40
C GLU A 53 -19.40 0.90 9.15
N PHE A 54 -19.01 -0.29 8.68
CA PHE A 54 -19.64 -0.93 7.52
C PHE A 54 -21.10 -1.30 7.79
N LYS A 55 -21.46 -1.68 9.02
CA LYS A 55 -22.87 -1.97 9.38
C LYS A 55 -23.77 -0.73 9.33
N LYS A 56 -23.20 0.47 9.51
CA LYS A 56 -23.93 1.74 9.46
C LYS A 56 -24.11 2.24 8.02
N LEU A 57 -23.39 1.65 7.07
CA LEU A 57 -23.41 2.06 5.66
C LEU A 57 -24.74 1.70 4.99
N ASP A 58 -25.30 2.63 4.23
CA ASP A 58 -26.41 2.35 3.33
C ASP A 58 -25.90 1.56 2.10
N PHE A 59 -25.99 0.24 2.20
CA PHE A 59 -25.50 -0.67 1.17
C PHE A 59 -26.33 -0.60 -0.12
N ASP A 60 -27.62 -0.27 -0.03
CA ASP A 60 -28.48 -0.19 -1.21
C ASP A 60 -28.23 1.11 -1.98
N ALA A 61 -28.03 2.22 -1.29
CA ALA A 61 -27.57 3.46 -1.90
C ALA A 61 -26.20 3.28 -2.58
N LEU A 62 -25.23 2.65 -1.90
CA LEU A 62 -23.90 2.41 -2.48
C LEU A 62 -23.97 1.61 -3.79
N LYS A 63 -24.73 0.51 -3.83
CA LYS A 63 -24.90 -0.28 -5.06
C LYS A 63 -25.54 0.55 -6.17
N LYS A 64 -26.54 1.37 -5.85
CA LYS A 64 -27.20 2.23 -6.84
C LYS A 64 -26.23 3.25 -7.42
N ASP A 65 -25.43 3.90 -6.57
CA ASP A 65 -24.45 4.89 -6.99
C ASP A 65 -23.36 4.26 -7.86
N LEU A 66 -22.90 3.04 -7.53
CA LEU A 66 -21.99 2.29 -8.38
C LEU A 66 -22.59 1.97 -9.76
N HIS A 67 -23.86 1.55 -9.82
CA HIS A 67 -24.54 1.30 -11.09
C HIS A 67 -24.68 2.56 -11.94
N ALA A 68 -24.95 3.71 -11.32
CA ALA A 68 -25.00 4.99 -12.02
C ALA A 68 -23.61 5.35 -12.59
N LEU A 69 -22.56 5.22 -11.76
CA LEU A 69 -21.17 5.50 -12.14
C LEU A 69 -20.70 4.68 -13.34
N MET A 70 -21.14 3.43 -13.47
CA MET A 70 -20.80 2.58 -14.63
C MET A 70 -21.23 3.18 -15.98
N THR A 71 -22.19 4.10 -15.97
CA THR A 71 -22.70 4.79 -17.17
C THR A 71 -22.34 6.27 -17.22
N ASP A 72 -21.61 6.77 -16.23
CA ASP A 72 -21.20 8.17 -16.12
C ASP A 72 -19.77 8.33 -16.65
N SER A 73 -19.65 8.50 -17.97
CA SER A 73 -18.37 8.63 -18.64
C SER A 73 -17.63 9.88 -18.18
N GLN A 74 -16.34 9.73 -17.90
CA GLN A 74 -15.46 10.84 -17.57
C GLN A 74 -14.54 11.13 -18.76
N ASP A 75 -14.23 12.41 -18.98
CA ASP A 75 -13.44 12.87 -20.13
C ASP A 75 -11.92 12.72 -19.98
N TRP A 76 -11.45 12.43 -18.75
CA TRP A 76 -10.04 12.27 -18.41
C TRP A 76 -9.50 10.88 -18.74
#